data_AF-A0A135I379-F1
#
_entry.id   AF-A0A135I379-F1
#
_cell.length_a   1.000
_cell.length_b   1.000
_cell.length_c   1.000
_cell.angle_alpha   90.00
_cell.angle_beta   90.00
_cell.angle_gamma   90.00
#
_symmetry.space_group_name_H-M   'P 1'
#
loop_
_entity.id
_entity.type
_entity.pdbx_description
1 polymer ?
#
loop_
_entity_poly.entity_id
_entity_poly.type
_entity_poly.pdbx_seq_one_letter_code
_entity_poly.pdbx_strand_id
1 'polypeptide(L)'
;MPKQYVSIIPNMNMPSNIKGVGGGEKLKTYEVTSEKDAFISRKMRENSTANKATNIPSNENTSFYKNQSVLDSQNAQQSPVDNQPDAEQEKDHLVVFLGGAGMRGDYQYDMVRALMQAGVKRAVCGNYSGLFENGDDLEYNEYIDMGADATSVIFYNQAENDPIAVQMVNTSECKIESKYVLGDTEWVNYSGKNAYGDDCPNSVLVVKLEPRTLDLSLQALNVSAPTPSQGGEFTLIGYSWGGVISARSAMYHANNGIIVDNLVLIGAPINHSLVKAVKSHTNIKNVIIMDLKEQGDPIYAGISDGELIESSWELALQMKREVGHFYYSGNNDKGKERREELAKKLVNLGIK
;
A
#
# COMPACT_ATOMS: atom_id res chain seq x y z
N MET A 1 11.44 -14.15 -34.87
CA MET A 1 10.22 -13.34 -35.05
C MET A 1 10.04 -12.51 -33.79
N PRO A 2 9.89 -11.17 -33.87
CA PRO A 2 9.66 -10.36 -32.69
C PRO A 2 8.30 -10.72 -32.06
N LYS A 3 8.27 -10.91 -30.74
CA LYS A 3 7.03 -11.17 -30.00
C LYS A 3 6.18 -9.89 -30.02
N GLN A 4 5.05 -9.90 -30.74
CA GLN A 4 4.03 -8.87 -30.59
C GLN A 4 3.20 -9.22 -29.34
N TYR A 5 3.27 -8.37 -28.32
CA TYR A 5 2.41 -8.48 -27.15
C TYR A 5 1.12 -7.73 -27.46
N VAL A 6 0.06 -8.46 -27.76
CA VAL A 6 -1.30 -7.92 -27.85
C VAL A 6 -1.99 -8.30 -26.55
N SER A 7 -1.99 -7.38 -25.58
CA SER A 7 -2.81 -7.53 -24.37
C SER A 7 -4.25 -7.14 -24.71
N ILE A 8 -5.17 -8.09 -24.60
CA ILE A 8 -6.60 -7.81 -24.63
C ILE A 8 -6.96 -7.31 -23.24
N ILE A 9 -6.98 -5.99 -23.07
CA ILE A 9 -7.48 -5.39 -21.83
C ILE A 9 -8.98 -5.65 -21.78
N PRO A 10 -9.51 -6.43 -20.82
CA PRO A 10 -10.96 -6.55 -20.65
C PRO A 10 -11.53 -5.16 -20.38
N ASN A 11 -12.75 -4.92 -20.85
CA ASN A 11 -13.43 -3.63 -20.73
C ASN A 11 -13.62 -3.27 -19.25
N MET A 12 -12.62 -2.62 -18.65
CA MET A 12 -12.65 -2.15 -17.27
C MET A 12 -13.48 -0.88 -17.25
N ASN A 13 -14.71 -0.97 -16.74
CA ASN A 13 -15.45 0.22 -16.34
C ASN A 13 -14.68 0.87 -15.20
N MET A 14 -13.95 1.95 -15.50
CA MET A 14 -13.33 2.76 -14.47
C MET A 14 -14.41 3.41 -13.60
N PRO A 15 -14.26 3.47 -12.27
CA PRO A 15 -15.17 4.19 -11.39
C PRO A 15 -15.29 5.65 -11.84
N SER A 16 -16.52 6.13 -12.03
CA SER A 16 -16.84 7.45 -12.59
C SER A 16 -16.60 8.64 -11.64
N ASN A 17 -15.95 8.41 -10.50
CA ASN A 17 -15.83 9.35 -9.38
C ASN A 17 -14.54 10.21 -9.42
N ILE A 18 -13.82 10.22 -10.54
CA ILE A 18 -12.75 11.22 -10.80
C ILE A 18 -13.38 12.45 -11.48
N LYS A 19 -14.22 13.19 -10.75
CA LYS A 19 -14.63 14.55 -11.13
C LYS A 19 -14.60 15.46 -9.91
N GLY A 20 -14.03 16.64 -10.13
CA GLY A 20 -13.58 17.56 -9.10
C GLY A 20 -14.66 18.06 -8.13
N VAL A 21 -14.12 18.52 -7.02
CA VAL A 21 -14.69 19.38 -6.00
C VAL A 21 -15.69 20.39 -6.57
N GLY A 22 -16.95 20.33 -6.13
CA GLY A 22 -17.90 21.43 -6.25
C GLY A 22 -19.33 21.04 -6.67
N GLY A 23 -20.27 21.19 -5.73
CA GLY A 23 -21.70 21.34 -6.03
C GLY A 23 -22.57 20.19 -5.53
N GLY A 24 -23.24 20.40 -4.40
CA GLY A 24 -24.20 19.44 -3.86
C GLY A 24 -25.46 19.31 -4.71
N GLU A 25 -25.92 18.08 -4.90
CA GLU A 25 -27.28 17.78 -5.33
C GLU A 25 -27.84 16.57 -4.58
N LYS A 26 -29.17 16.60 -4.37
CA LYS A 26 -29.92 15.74 -3.45
C LYS A 26 -30.11 14.33 -3.99
N LEU A 27 -29.96 13.35 -3.09
CA LEU A 27 -30.28 11.93 -3.27
C LEU A 27 -31.68 11.71 -3.87
N LYS A 28 -31.75 10.92 -4.95
CA LYS A 28 -32.98 10.25 -5.40
C LYS A 28 -32.91 8.78 -5.00
N THR A 29 -33.99 8.30 -4.38
CA THR A 29 -34.22 6.89 -4.05
C THR A 29 -34.27 6.01 -5.30
N TYR A 30 -33.57 4.89 -5.27
CA TYR A 30 -33.50 3.89 -6.34
C TYR A 30 -34.65 2.88 -6.18
N GLU A 31 -35.47 2.73 -7.22
CA GLU A 31 -36.46 1.63 -7.32
C GLU A 31 -35.90 0.48 -8.16
N VAL A 32 -36.01 -0.73 -7.63
CA VAL A 32 -35.54 -1.99 -8.24
C VAL A 32 -36.43 -2.33 -9.44
N THR A 33 -35.88 -2.38 -10.65
CA THR A 33 -36.66 -2.61 -11.88
C THR A 33 -36.14 -3.72 -12.79
N SER A 34 -35.27 -4.61 -12.35
CA SER A 34 -34.83 -5.73 -13.20
C SER A 34 -34.97 -7.13 -12.58
N GLU A 35 -35.39 -8.10 -13.39
CA GLU A 35 -35.45 -9.53 -13.04
C GLU A 35 -34.08 -10.09 -12.61
N LYS A 36 -32.98 -9.43 -13.00
CA LYS A 36 -31.61 -9.79 -12.63
C LYS A 36 -31.34 -9.56 -11.15
N ASP A 37 -31.94 -8.52 -10.57
CA ASP A 37 -31.81 -8.17 -9.14
C ASP A 37 -32.64 -9.12 -8.25
N ALA A 38 -33.76 -9.62 -8.79
CA ALA A 38 -34.56 -10.66 -8.17
C ALA A 38 -33.84 -12.02 -8.13
N PHE A 39 -33.04 -12.34 -9.15
CA PHE A 39 -32.23 -13.57 -9.20
C PHE A 39 -31.11 -13.56 -8.15
N ILE A 40 -30.39 -12.45 -8.02
CA ILE A 40 -29.31 -12.29 -7.02
C ILE A 40 -29.88 -12.35 -5.59
N SER A 41 -31.01 -11.68 -5.34
CA SER A 41 -31.71 -11.75 -4.04
C SER A 41 -32.18 -13.16 -3.69
N ARG A 42 -32.58 -13.97 -4.68
CA ARG A 42 -33.00 -15.37 -4.48
C ARG A 42 -31.81 -16.26 -4.15
N LYS A 43 -30.68 -16.10 -4.83
CA LYS A 43 -29.43 -16.84 -4.56
C LYS A 43 -28.84 -16.54 -3.17
N MET A 44 -28.95 -15.30 -2.70
CA MET A 44 -28.53 -14.90 -1.34
C MET A 44 -29.37 -15.60 -0.25
N ARG A 45 -30.68 -15.79 -0.46
CA ARG A 45 -31.57 -16.48 0.51
C ARG A 45 -31.33 -17.99 0.55
N GLU A 46 -31.02 -18.62 -0.58
CA GLU A 46 -30.71 -20.06 -0.66
C GLU A 46 -29.41 -20.41 0.09
N ASN A 47 -28.39 -19.55 0.06
CA ASN A 47 -27.15 -19.77 0.82
C ASN A 47 -27.32 -19.63 2.34
N SER A 48 -28.22 -18.74 2.80
CA SER A 48 -28.49 -18.57 4.23
C SER A 48 -29.23 -19.76 4.87
N THR A 49 -29.93 -20.57 4.06
CA THR A 49 -30.67 -21.75 4.54
C THR A 49 -29.83 -23.03 4.52
N ALA A 50 -28.81 -23.12 3.66
CA ALA A 50 -27.90 -24.27 3.61
C ALA A 50 -26.95 -24.38 4.83
N ASN A 51 -26.64 -23.26 5.50
CA ASN A 51 -25.75 -23.25 6.67
C ASN A 51 -26.44 -23.55 8.03
N LYS A 52 -27.72 -23.93 8.03
CA LYS A 52 -28.47 -24.24 9.27
C LYS A 52 -28.61 -25.72 9.60
N ALA A 53 -27.96 -26.62 8.86
CA ALA A 53 -28.13 -28.06 9.03
C ALA A 53 -26.80 -28.82 9.17
N THR A 54 -26.04 -28.57 10.23
CA THR A 54 -25.04 -29.52 10.76
C THR A 54 -24.99 -29.42 12.27
N ASN A 55 -25.65 -30.36 12.95
CA ASN A 55 -25.52 -30.60 14.39
C ASN A 55 -24.27 -31.48 14.64
N ILE A 56 -23.26 -30.94 15.32
CA ILE A 56 -22.15 -31.72 15.92
C ILE A 56 -22.00 -31.24 17.39
N PRO A 57 -21.78 -32.15 18.36
CA PRO A 57 -21.81 -31.81 19.78
C PRO A 57 -20.59 -30.96 20.19
N SER A 58 -20.88 -29.91 20.96
CA SER A 58 -19.91 -29.03 21.60
C SER A 58 -19.06 -29.78 22.63
N ASN A 59 -17.74 -29.74 22.46
CA ASN A 59 -16.81 -29.99 23.55
C ASN A 59 -16.10 -28.66 23.88
N GLU A 60 -16.13 -28.33 25.16
CA GLU A 60 -15.69 -27.08 25.77
C GLU A 60 -14.18 -26.87 25.64
N ASN A 61 -13.78 -25.70 25.14
CA ASN A 61 -12.66 -24.86 25.59
C ASN A 61 -12.12 -24.01 24.43
N THR A 62 -12.74 -22.86 24.20
CA THR A 62 -12.07 -21.74 23.54
C THR A 62 -12.36 -20.50 24.35
N SER A 63 -11.33 -20.02 25.05
CA SER A 63 -11.35 -18.79 25.82
C SER A 63 -11.70 -17.61 24.90
N PHE A 64 -12.77 -16.91 25.26
CA PHE A 64 -13.09 -15.57 24.76
C PHE A 64 -11.87 -14.65 24.93
N TYR A 65 -11.18 -14.32 23.84
CA TYR A 65 -10.41 -13.09 23.78
C TYR A 65 -11.40 -11.93 23.71
N LYS A 66 -11.79 -11.45 24.90
CA LYS A 66 -12.44 -10.16 25.04
C LYS A 66 -11.47 -9.08 24.59
N ASN A 67 -11.91 -8.29 23.64
CA ASN A 67 -11.36 -6.99 23.25
C ASN A 67 -11.27 -6.07 24.48
N GLN A 68 -10.17 -6.19 25.23
CA GLN A 68 -9.77 -5.25 26.26
C GLN A 68 -8.46 -4.59 25.81
N SER A 69 -8.62 -3.33 25.40
CA SER A 69 -7.63 -2.25 25.33
C SER A 69 -6.35 -2.41 24.48
N VAL A 70 -6.43 -1.90 23.24
CA VAL A 70 -5.32 -1.13 22.62
C VAL A 70 -5.62 0.38 22.63
N LEU A 71 -6.88 0.78 22.87
CA LEU A 71 -7.27 2.19 23.07
C LEU A 71 -6.70 2.85 24.34
N ASP A 72 -6.16 2.08 25.29
CA ASP A 72 -5.56 2.63 26.52
C ASP A 72 -4.07 2.98 26.34
N SER A 73 -3.42 2.56 25.24
CA SER A 73 -2.01 2.88 24.99
C SER A 73 -1.78 4.29 24.46
N GLN A 74 -2.84 5.04 24.15
CA GLN A 74 -2.76 6.45 23.71
C GLN A 74 -3.20 7.47 24.78
N ASN A 75 -3.65 7.03 25.96
CA ASN A 75 -4.14 7.91 27.03
C ASN A 75 -3.38 7.80 28.38
N ALA A 76 -2.28 7.06 28.43
CA ALA A 76 -1.49 6.89 29.66
C ALA A 76 -0.20 7.73 29.67
N GLN A 77 -0.31 9.06 29.64
CA GLN A 77 0.78 9.97 30.03
C GLN A 77 0.20 11.20 30.73
N GLN A 78 -0.05 11.08 32.03
CA GLN A 78 -0.06 12.19 32.98
C GLN A 78 0.01 11.64 34.40
N SER A 79 1.21 11.27 34.83
CA SER A 79 1.57 11.23 36.25
C SER A 79 2.56 12.37 36.50
N PRO A 80 2.39 13.20 37.54
CA PRO A 80 3.37 14.22 37.87
C PRO A 80 4.56 13.55 38.54
N VAL A 81 5.55 13.16 37.73
CA VAL A 81 6.87 12.76 38.23
C VAL A 81 7.73 14.00 38.21
N ASP A 82 8.05 14.46 39.40
CA ASP A 82 9.00 15.53 39.69
C ASP A 82 10.41 15.01 39.36
N ASN A 83 10.86 15.22 38.11
CA ASN A 83 12.22 14.91 37.66
C ASN A 83 12.73 16.11 36.86
N GLN A 84 13.83 16.70 37.33
CA GLN A 84 14.59 17.70 36.60
C GLN A 84 14.92 17.18 35.19
N PRO A 85 14.71 17.99 34.14
CA PRO A 85 15.05 17.58 32.79
C PRO A 85 16.57 17.64 32.62
N ASP A 86 17.21 16.49 32.45
CA ASP A 86 18.49 16.44 31.75
C ASP A 86 18.23 16.95 30.33
N ALA A 87 18.69 18.17 30.07
CA ALA A 87 18.37 18.99 28.91
C ALA A 87 19.12 18.57 27.63
N GLU A 88 19.21 17.27 27.39
CA GLU A 88 19.22 16.76 26.02
C GLU A 88 17.76 16.38 25.75
N GLN A 89 16.99 17.35 25.25
CA GLN A 89 15.68 17.08 24.66
C GLN A 89 15.86 15.90 23.72
N GLU A 90 15.38 14.74 24.17
CA GLU A 90 15.38 13.51 23.41
C GLU A 90 14.80 13.85 22.05
N LYS A 91 15.67 13.86 21.04
CA LYS A 91 15.36 14.33 19.70
C LYS A 91 14.06 13.67 19.27
N ASP A 92 13.15 14.46 18.72
CA ASP A 92 11.77 14.04 18.47
C ASP A 92 11.72 13.05 17.29
N HIS A 93 12.12 11.79 17.48
CA HIS A 93 12.11 10.74 16.45
C HIS A 93 10.67 10.35 16.13
N LEU A 94 10.35 10.04 14.88
CA LEU A 94 9.05 9.51 14.47
C LEU A 94 9.24 8.38 13.46
N VAL A 95 8.63 7.23 13.77
CA VAL A 95 8.55 6.10 12.83
C VAL A 95 7.09 5.82 12.52
N VAL A 96 6.70 5.97 11.26
CA VAL A 96 5.34 5.67 10.79
C VAL A 96 5.37 4.36 10.02
N PHE A 97 4.59 3.38 10.46
CA PHE A 97 4.35 2.14 9.77
C PHE A 97 3.02 2.18 9.00
N LEU A 98 3.06 1.84 7.72
CA LEU A 98 1.90 1.69 6.84
C LEU A 98 1.82 0.23 6.37
N GLY A 99 0.76 -0.48 6.78
CA GLY A 99 0.50 -1.87 6.40
C GLY A 99 0.12 -2.05 4.92
N GLY A 100 -0.15 -3.28 4.50
CA GLY A 100 -0.67 -3.60 3.17
C GLY A 100 -2.16 -3.28 2.98
N ALA A 101 -2.69 -3.72 1.82
CA ALA A 101 -4.11 -3.59 1.45
C ALA A 101 -5.03 -4.21 2.50
N GLY A 102 -6.23 -3.66 2.64
CA GLY A 102 -7.19 -4.10 3.66
C GLY A 102 -6.66 -3.88 5.08
N MET A 103 -6.42 -2.61 5.45
CA MET A 103 -5.86 -2.15 6.74
C MET A 103 -6.63 -2.59 8.01
N ARG A 104 -7.61 -3.47 7.86
CA ARG A 104 -8.36 -4.14 8.92
C ARG A 104 -7.58 -5.35 9.41
N GLY A 105 -6.66 -5.14 10.35
CA GLY A 105 -5.95 -6.25 10.98
C GLY A 105 -5.03 -5.82 12.11
N ASP A 106 -4.95 -6.68 13.14
CA ASP A 106 -4.13 -6.43 14.33
C ASP A 106 -2.62 -6.48 14.04
N TYR A 107 -2.20 -7.08 12.93
CA TYR A 107 -0.79 -7.21 12.57
C TYR A 107 -0.05 -5.87 12.49
N GLN A 108 -0.74 -4.78 12.12
CA GLN A 108 -0.12 -3.45 12.05
C GLN A 108 0.27 -2.94 13.44
N TYR A 109 -0.63 -3.09 14.41
CA TYR A 109 -0.38 -2.76 15.80
C TYR A 109 0.68 -3.68 16.41
N ASP A 110 0.67 -4.96 16.03
CA ASP A 110 1.74 -5.89 16.42
C ASP A 110 3.10 -5.49 15.84
N MET A 111 3.14 -5.00 14.59
CA MET A 111 4.39 -4.53 13.98
C MET A 111 4.93 -3.29 14.70
N VAL A 112 4.06 -2.32 15.00
CA VAL A 112 4.43 -1.14 15.80
C VAL A 112 4.94 -1.56 17.19
N ARG A 113 4.25 -2.49 17.84
CA ARG A 113 4.67 -3.04 19.14
C ARG A 113 6.04 -3.72 19.05
N ALA A 114 6.27 -4.51 18.00
CA ALA A 114 7.55 -5.18 17.76
C ALA A 114 8.69 -4.16 17.53
N LEU A 115 8.44 -3.08 16.79
CA LEU A 115 9.38 -1.97 16.63
C LEU A 115 9.74 -1.34 17.98
N MET A 116 8.73 -0.99 18.78
CA MET A 116 8.95 -0.40 20.10
C MET A 116 9.74 -1.33 21.04
N GLN A 117 9.42 -2.63 21.02
CA GLN A 117 10.14 -3.63 21.82
C GLN A 117 11.59 -3.83 21.35
N ALA A 118 11.87 -3.61 20.06
CA ALA A 118 13.23 -3.62 19.52
C ALA A 118 14.02 -2.33 19.83
N GLY A 119 13.39 -1.34 20.45
CA GLY A 119 14.02 -0.08 20.85
C GLY A 119 13.69 1.12 19.96
N VAL A 120 12.79 0.96 18.98
CA VAL A 120 12.35 2.05 18.10
C VAL A 120 11.43 3.01 18.87
N LYS A 121 11.78 4.29 18.88
CA LYS A 121 11.04 5.33 19.61
C LYS A 121 9.89 5.88 18.76
N ARG A 122 8.77 6.17 19.43
CA ARG A 122 7.57 6.81 18.83
C ARG A 122 7.13 6.14 17.51
N ALA A 123 7.17 4.81 17.46
CA ALA A 123 6.57 4.08 16.36
C ALA A 123 5.04 4.20 16.43
N VAL A 124 4.42 4.53 15.30
CA VAL A 124 2.97 4.66 15.15
C VAL A 124 2.51 3.99 13.86
N CYS A 125 1.25 3.58 13.80
CA CYS A 125 0.62 3.15 12.56
C CYS A 125 -0.08 4.34 11.90
N GLY A 126 0.06 4.49 10.59
CA GLY A 126 -0.85 5.33 9.81
C GLY A 126 -2.07 4.53 9.37
N ASN A 127 -3.13 5.24 9.02
CA ASN A 127 -4.34 4.71 8.40
C ASN A 127 -4.70 5.57 7.19
N TYR A 128 -4.75 4.95 6.01
CA TYR A 128 -5.10 5.58 4.75
C TYR A 128 -6.38 4.98 4.14
N SER A 129 -7.19 4.25 4.92
CA SER A 129 -8.57 3.96 4.53
C SER A 129 -9.34 5.26 4.27
N GLY A 130 -10.13 5.28 3.20
CA GLY A 130 -10.92 6.43 2.74
C GLY A 130 -10.18 7.38 1.82
N LEU A 131 -8.86 7.22 1.65
CA LEU A 131 -8.03 8.16 0.91
C LEU A 131 -8.32 8.16 -0.61
N PHE A 132 -8.90 7.08 -1.16
CA PHE A 132 -9.20 6.98 -2.60
C PHE A 132 -10.68 7.07 -2.96
N GLU A 133 -11.61 6.93 -2.00
CA GLU A 133 -13.05 6.80 -2.29
C GLU A 133 -13.96 7.70 -1.43
N ASN A 134 -13.51 8.86 -0.98
CA ASN A 134 -14.28 9.76 -0.08
C ASN A 134 -14.81 9.06 1.20
N GLY A 135 -14.21 7.93 1.60
CA GLY A 135 -14.64 7.13 2.75
C GLY A 135 -15.71 6.06 2.48
N ASP A 136 -16.12 5.84 1.22
CA ASP A 136 -17.13 4.83 0.85
C ASP A 136 -16.58 3.39 0.84
N ASP A 137 -15.25 3.22 0.96
CA ASP A 137 -14.54 1.93 1.02
C ASP A 137 -14.85 1.14 2.31
N LEU A 138 -15.38 1.80 3.34
CA LEU A 138 -15.68 1.17 4.63
C LEU A 138 -16.84 0.16 4.59
N GLU A 139 -17.70 0.18 3.57
CA GLU A 139 -18.89 -0.69 3.52
C GLU A 139 -18.70 -1.99 2.73
N TYR A 140 -17.56 -2.17 2.04
CA TYR A 140 -17.34 -3.35 1.21
C TYR A 140 -16.84 -4.57 1.99
N ASN A 141 -17.09 -5.75 1.41
CA ASN A 141 -16.50 -7.01 1.84
C ASN A 141 -14.97 -6.93 1.66
N GLU A 142 -14.20 -7.46 2.62
CA GLU A 142 -12.73 -7.46 2.64
C GLU A 142 -12.08 -7.88 1.30
N TYR A 143 -12.69 -8.83 0.59
CA TYR A 143 -12.17 -9.30 -0.70
C TYR A 143 -12.33 -8.29 -1.84
N ILE A 144 -13.42 -7.50 -1.81
CA ILE A 144 -13.69 -6.47 -2.80
C ILE A 144 -12.81 -5.26 -2.52
N ASP A 145 -12.72 -4.86 -1.26
CA ASP A 145 -11.85 -3.78 -0.76
C ASP A 145 -10.38 -4.04 -1.16
N MET A 146 -9.87 -5.21 -0.82
CA MET A 146 -8.52 -5.62 -1.19
C MET A 146 -8.30 -5.74 -2.71
N GLY A 147 -9.33 -6.13 -3.47
CA GLY A 147 -9.26 -6.14 -4.93
C GLY A 147 -9.21 -4.73 -5.53
N ALA A 148 -10.00 -3.81 -4.98
CA ALA A 148 -9.99 -2.39 -5.35
C ALA A 148 -8.62 -1.77 -5.02
N ASP A 149 -8.12 -1.97 -3.79
CA ASP A 149 -6.77 -1.59 -3.37
C ASP A 149 -5.70 -2.13 -4.35
N ALA A 150 -5.75 -3.43 -4.70
CA ALA A 150 -4.80 -4.03 -5.62
C ALA A 150 -4.83 -3.40 -7.02
N THR A 151 -6.01 -3.01 -7.52
CA THR A 151 -6.13 -2.28 -8.80
C THR A 151 -5.64 -0.84 -8.69
N SER A 152 -5.82 -0.20 -7.54
CA SER A 152 -5.30 1.15 -7.29
C SER A 152 -3.77 1.18 -7.26
N VAL A 153 -3.10 0.05 -6.94
CA VAL A 153 -1.62 -0.04 -7.00
C VAL A 153 -1.07 0.40 -8.35
N ILE A 154 -1.63 -0.10 -9.44
CA ILE A 154 -1.21 0.24 -10.82
C ILE A 154 -1.26 1.75 -11.06
N PHE A 155 -2.15 2.44 -10.36
CA PHE A 155 -2.40 3.85 -10.53
C PHE A 155 -1.54 4.74 -9.63
N TYR A 156 -1.05 4.24 -8.49
CA TYR A 156 -0.28 5.07 -7.54
C TYR A 156 1.17 4.61 -7.34
N ASN A 157 1.57 3.51 -7.95
CA ASN A 157 2.93 2.96 -7.87
C ASN A 157 3.99 3.76 -8.63
N GLN A 158 3.62 4.86 -9.28
CA GLN A 158 4.47 5.71 -10.11
C GLN A 158 4.83 7.05 -9.47
N ALA A 159 5.90 7.68 -9.95
CA ALA A 159 6.24 9.05 -9.56
C ALA A 159 5.17 10.06 -10.03
N GLU A 160 4.98 11.17 -9.30
CA GLU A 160 3.95 12.19 -9.62
C GLU A 160 4.12 12.84 -10.97
N ASN A 161 5.36 13.02 -11.39
CA ASN A 161 5.73 13.60 -12.66
C ASN A 161 5.89 12.55 -13.77
N ASP A 162 5.62 11.28 -13.50
CA ASP A 162 5.59 10.25 -14.53
C ASP A 162 4.25 10.29 -15.26
N PRO A 163 4.23 10.74 -16.53
CA PRO A 163 3.00 10.84 -17.30
C PRO A 163 2.47 9.46 -17.73
N ILE A 164 3.25 8.40 -17.59
CA ILE A 164 2.85 7.04 -17.95
C ILE A 164 1.99 6.51 -16.82
N ALA A 165 0.73 6.16 -17.11
CA ALA A 165 -0.21 5.65 -16.13
C ALA A 165 -0.24 4.13 -16.01
N VAL A 166 0.12 3.45 -17.09
CA VAL A 166 0.17 2.00 -17.15
C VAL A 166 1.35 1.61 -18.03
N GLN A 167 2.38 1.06 -17.39
CA GLN A 167 3.60 0.55 -17.97
C GLN A 167 3.53 -0.99 -18.03
N MET A 168 2.93 -1.52 -19.09
CA MET A 168 2.80 -2.98 -19.31
C MET A 168 4.14 -3.70 -19.44
N VAL A 169 5.19 -2.98 -19.83
CA VAL A 169 6.53 -3.51 -20.05
C VAL A 169 7.54 -2.49 -19.59
N ASN A 170 8.64 -2.96 -19.01
CA ASN A 170 9.66 -2.07 -18.51
C ASN A 170 10.39 -1.34 -19.66
N THR A 171 10.13 -0.04 -19.79
CA THR A 171 10.74 0.85 -20.78
C THR A 171 11.72 1.84 -20.16
N SER A 172 12.14 1.60 -18.91
CA SER A 172 13.15 2.43 -18.26
C SER A 172 14.44 2.44 -19.07
N GLU A 173 15.03 3.63 -19.27
CA GLU A 173 16.27 3.82 -20.03
C GLU A 173 16.20 3.47 -21.53
N CYS A 174 15.05 3.00 -22.02
CA CYS A 174 14.85 2.78 -23.44
C CYS A 174 14.93 4.09 -24.24
N LYS A 175 15.59 4.04 -25.39
CA LYS A 175 15.67 5.18 -26.29
C LYS A 175 14.35 5.30 -27.05
N ILE A 176 13.69 6.45 -26.92
CA ILE A 176 12.49 6.76 -27.71
C ILE A 176 12.90 7.09 -29.15
N GLU A 177 12.42 6.31 -30.13
CA GLU A 177 12.68 6.56 -31.55
C GLU A 177 11.58 7.42 -32.19
N SER A 178 10.32 7.16 -31.83
CA SER A 178 9.17 7.91 -32.34
C SER A 178 7.99 7.83 -31.40
N LYS A 179 7.11 8.82 -31.48
CA LYS A 179 5.94 8.96 -30.62
C LYS A 179 4.74 9.44 -31.43
N TYR A 180 3.61 8.75 -31.31
CA TYR A 180 2.34 9.11 -31.94
C TYR A 180 1.28 9.32 -30.87
N VAL A 181 0.68 10.51 -30.82
CA VAL A 181 -0.31 10.88 -29.80
C VAL A 181 -1.72 10.67 -30.36
N LEU A 182 -2.56 9.96 -29.61
CA LEU A 182 -3.94 9.61 -29.93
C LEU A 182 -4.82 9.94 -28.70
N GLY A 183 -5.09 11.23 -28.48
CA GLY A 183 -5.79 11.71 -27.29
C GLY A 183 -4.96 11.45 -26.02
N ASP A 184 -5.56 10.77 -25.03
CA ASP A 184 -4.90 10.40 -23.77
C ASP A 184 -4.03 9.14 -23.91
N THR A 185 -3.83 8.65 -25.13
CA THR A 185 -2.96 7.50 -25.41
C THR A 185 -1.82 7.89 -26.33
N GLU A 186 -0.68 7.22 -26.16
CA GLU A 186 0.52 7.44 -26.95
C GLU A 186 1.07 6.11 -27.42
N TRP A 187 1.28 5.98 -28.72
CA TRP A 187 2.05 4.88 -29.27
C TRP A 187 3.52 5.29 -29.30
N VAL A 188 4.35 4.62 -28.51
CA VAL A 188 5.78 4.94 -28.39
C VAL A 188 6.61 3.79 -28.92
N ASN A 189 7.49 4.07 -29.87
CA ASN A 189 8.46 3.10 -30.36
C ASN A 189 9.79 3.31 -29.66
N TYR A 190 10.36 2.20 -29.17
CA TYR A 190 11.63 2.22 -28.44
C TYR A 190 12.70 1.43 -29.16
N SER A 191 13.95 1.71 -28.81
CA SER A 191 15.13 0.93 -29.17
C SER A 191 16.12 0.86 -28.00
N GLY A 192 17.15 0.04 -28.17
CA GLY A 192 18.24 -0.10 -27.20
C GLY A 192 17.93 -1.13 -26.12
N LYS A 193 18.48 -0.88 -24.93
CA LYS A 193 18.36 -1.74 -23.76
C LYS A 193 17.68 -0.97 -22.63
N ASN A 194 16.86 -1.66 -21.83
CA ASN A 194 16.29 -1.06 -20.63
C ASN A 194 17.30 -1.08 -19.46
N ALA A 195 16.91 -0.56 -18.28
CA ALA A 195 17.76 -0.51 -17.09
C ALA A 195 18.29 -1.88 -16.61
N TYR A 196 17.70 -2.97 -17.08
CA TYR A 196 18.10 -4.35 -16.73
C TYR A 196 18.96 -5.02 -17.81
N GLY A 197 19.23 -4.32 -18.93
CA GLY A 197 20.00 -4.86 -20.04
C GLY A 197 19.19 -5.69 -21.05
N ASP A 198 17.87 -5.76 -20.88
CA ASP A 198 16.97 -6.45 -21.81
C ASP A 198 16.67 -5.58 -23.03
N ASP A 199 16.39 -6.22 -24.17
CA ASP A 199 16.00 -5.49 -25.39
C ASP A 199 14.69 -4.72 -25.14
N CYS A 200 14.71 -3.44 -25.50
CA CYS A 200 13.51 -2.63 -25.40
C CYS A 200 12.39 -3.16 -26.31
N PRO A 201 11.13 -3.10 -25.86
CA PRO A 201 9.98 -3.46 -26.69
C PRO A 201 9.90 -2.50 -27.89
N ASN A 202 9.75 -3.02 -29.10
CA ASN A 202 9.70 -2.21 -30.32
C ASN A 202 8.62 -1.12 -30.29
N SER A 203 7.47 -1.42 -29.66
CA SER A 203 6.32 -0.54 -29.60
C SER A 203 5.52 -0.79 -28.32
N VAL A 204 5.07 0.27 -27.65
CA VAL A 204 4.23 0.21 -26.45
C VAL A 204 3.11 1.24 -26.56
N LEU A 205 1.89 0.83 -26.20
CA LEU A 205 0.79 1.74 -25.96
C LEU A 205 0.90 2.28 -24.53
N VAL A 206 1.07 3.57 -24.40
CA VAL A 206 1.12 4.31 -23.13
C VAL A 206 -0.21 5.01 -22.94
N VAL A 207 -0.85 4.80 -21.79
CA VAL A 207 -1.99 5.62 -21.37
C VAL A 207 -1.42 6.74 -20.51
N LYS A 208 -1.79 7.99 -20.82
CA LYS A 208 -1.50 9.14 -19.98
C LYS A 208 -2.63 9.36 -18.99
N LEU A 209 -2.28 9.65 -17.76
CA LEU A 209 -3.22 10.18 -16.79
C LEU A 209 -2.78 11.58 -16.38
N GLU A 210 -3.76 12.43 -16.08
CA GLU A 210 -3.52 13.72 -15.46
C GLU A 210 -2.72 13.52 -14.15
N PRO A 211 -1.82 14.47 -13.80
CA PRO A 211 -1.11 14.42 -12.54
C PRO A 211 -2.07 14.25 -11.37
N ARG A 212 -1.82 13.24 -10.54
CA ARG A 212 -2.60 12.94 -9.35
C ARG A 212 -1.89 13.53 -8.15
N THR A 213 -2.29 14.74 -7.78
CA THR A 213 -1.90 15.34 -6.50
C THR A 213 -2.77 14.73 -5.42
N LEU A 214 -2.15 13.97 -4.53
CA LEU A 214 -2.82 13.39 -3.39
C LEU A 214 -2.25 14.01 -2.12
N ASP A 215 -3.12 14.43 -1.19
CA ASP A 215 -2.66 14.82 0.13
C ASP A 215 -2.19 13.58 0.88
N LEU A 216 -0.88 13.47 1.06
CA LEU A 216 -0.21 12.38 1.76
C LEU A 216 0.53 12.88 2.99
N SER A 217 0.04 13.98 3.57
CA SER A 217 0.46 14.45 4.87
C SER A 217 0.17 13.42 5.96
N LEU A 218 0.89 13.50 7.08
CA LEU A 218 0.62 12.67 8.27
C LEU A 218 -0.84 12.74 8.71
N GLN A 219 -1.47 13.93 8.63
CA GLN A 219 -2.88 14.11 8.95
C GLN A 219 -3.79 13.30 8.01
N ALA A 220 -3.54 13.33 6.70
CA ALA A 220 -4.29 12.55 5.72
C ALA A 220 -4.11 11.03 5.91
N LEU A 221 -2.97 10.63 6.48
CA LEU A 221 -2.68 9.26 6.90
C LEU A 221 -3.13 8.95 8.33
N ASN A 222 -3.99 9.79 8.92
CA ASN A 222 -4.50 9.66 10.29
C ASN A 222 -3.41 9.48 11.37
N VAL A 223 -2.24 10.08 11.14
CA VAL A 223 -1.14 10.16 12.11
C VAL A 223 -1.20 11.53 12.78
N SER A 224 -1.55 11.53 14.07
CA SER A 224 -1.64 12.77 14.87
C SER A 224 -0.28 13.25 15.38
N ALA A 225 0.76 12.41 15.32
CA ALA A 225 2.10 12.80 15.71
C ALA A 225 2.66 13.88 14.77
N PRO A 226 3.26 14.96 15.31
CA PRO A 226 3.90 15.97 14.49
C PRO A 226 5.15 15.39 13.81
N THR A 227 5.55 16.01 12.70
CA THR A 227 6.85 15.72 12.09
C THR A 227 7.99 16.08 13.05
N PRO A 228 9.09 15.31 13.06
CA PRO A 228 10.28 15.58 13.88
C PRO A 228 10.78 17.02 13.76
N SER A 229 11.10 17.61 14.92
CA SER A 229 11.85 18.88 14.97
C SER A 229 13.31 18.69 14.53
N GLN A 230 14.02 19.81 14.29
CA GLN A 230 15.39 19.77 13.77
C GLN A 230 16.30 18.87 14.62
N GLY A 231 16.80 17.80 14.00
CA GLY A 231 17.72 16.84 14.62
C GLY A 231 17.06 15.53 15.08
N GLY A 232 15.74 15.40 15.06
CA GLY A 232 15.02 14.12 15.14
C GLY A 232 15.04 13.37 13.81
N GLU A 233 14.86 12.04 13.86
CA GLU A 233 14.78 11.21 12.64
C GLU A 233 13.32 10.99 12.23
N PHE A 234 13.02 11.20 10.96
CA PHE A 234 11.72 10.88 10.36
C PHE A 234 11.82 9.64 9.47
N THR A 235 11.15 8.57 9.88
CA THR A 235 11.16 7.29 9.17
C THR A 235 9.76 6.89 8.71
N LEU A 236 9.64 6.51 7.45
CA LEU A 236 8.44 5.89 6.87
C LEU A 236 8.74 4.43 6.53
N ILE A 237 7.92 3.50 7.02
CA ILE A 237 8.02 2.06 6.76
C ILE A 237 6.73 1.61 6.11
N GLY A 238 6.81 1.05 4.91
CA GLY A 238 5.66 0.55 4.18
C GLY A 238 5.80 -0.91 3.81
N TYR A 239 4.72 -1.67 4.02
CA TYR A 239 4.62 -3.07 3.61
C TYR A 239 3.55 -3.23 2.52
N SER A 240 3.85 -3.96 1.44
CA SER A 240 2.90 -4.19 0.35
C SER A 240 2.33 -2.86 -0.16
N TRP A 241 1.01 -2.68 -0.17
CA TRP A 241 0.34 -1.43 -0.54
C TRP A 241 0.82 -0.21 0.25
N GLY A 242 1.02 -0.33 1.56
CA GLY A 242 1.60 0.74 2.37
C GLY A 242 3.03 1.08 1.99
N GLY A 243 3.73 0.21 1.27
CA GLY A 243 5.00 0.53 0.59
C GLY A 243 4.83 1.62 -0.46
N VAL A 244 3.78 1.53 -1.27
CA VAL A 244 3.44 2.57 -2.25
C VAL A 244 3.07 3.87 -1.55
N ILE A 245 2.19 3.81 -0.55
CA ILE A 245 1.77 4.99 0.22
C ILE A 245 2.96 5.63 0.95
N SER A 246 3.85 4.83 1.55
CA SER A 246 5.07 5.31 2.21
C SER A 246 6.00 6.02 1.24
N ALA A 247 6.25 5.44 0.06
CA ALA A 247 7.10 6.05 -0.96
C ALA A 247 6.53 7.40 -1.44
N ARG A 248 5.21 7.44 -1.67
CA ARG A 248 4.51 8.64 -2.10
C ARG A 248 4.45 9.71 -1.00
N SER A 249 4.21 9.33 0.25
CA SER A 249 4.24 10.24 1.40
C SER A 249 5.65 10.77 1.65
N ALA A 250 6.69 9.94 1.48
CA ALA A 250 8.07 10.39 1.57
C ALA A 250 8.38 11.47 0.52
N MET A 251 7.96 11.27 -0.74
CA MET A 251 8.07 12.30 -1.78
C MET A 251 7.28 13.56 -1.43
N TYR A 252 6.06 13.43 -0.93
CA TYR A 252 5.23 14.56 -0.50
C TYR A 252 5.96 15.41 0.55
N HIS A 253 6.46 14.79 1.63
CA HIS A 253 7.18 15.50 2.68
C HIS A 253 8.50 16.08 2.17
N ALA A 254 9.25 15.33 1.37
CA ALA A 254 10.53 15.73 0.81
C ALA A 254 10.41 16.94 -0.13
N ASN A 255 9.37 16.98 -0.97
CA ASN A 255 9.03 18.11 -1.84
C ASN A 255 8.64 19.36 -1.05
N ASN A 256 8.10 19.20 0.16
CA ASN A 256 7.77 20.28 1.09
C ASN A 256 8.95 20.68 2.01
N GLY A 257 10.17 20.25 1.69
CA GLY A 257 11.39 20.63 2.41
C GLY A 257 11.63 19.86 3.71
N ILE A 258 10.79 18.88 4.05
CA ILE A 258 10.96 18.03 5.22
C ILE A 258 11.96 16.92 4.88
N ILE A 259 12.93 16.68 5.76
CA ILE A 259 13.89 15.58 5.58
C ILE A 259 13.21 14.28 6.03
N VAL A 260 13.23 13.28 5.15
CA VAL A 260 12.90 11.89 5.47
C VAL A 260 14.22 11.15 5.62
N ASP A 261 14.58 10.82 6.85
CA ASP A 261 15.85 10.16 7.15
C ASP A 261 15.87 8.74 6.58
N ASN A 262 14.78 7.99 6.76
CA ASN A 262 14.67 6.63 6.25
C ASN A 262 13.31 6.38 5.58
N LEU A 263 13.36 5.77 4.39
CA LEU A 263 12.21 5.16 3.74
C LEU A 263 12.48 3.66 3.61
N VAL A 264 11.66 2.84 4.27
CA VAL A 264 11.75 1.38 4.22
C VAL A 264 10.57 0.82 3.42
N LEU A 265 10.87 0.01 2.41
CA LEU A 265 9.90 -0.54 1.47
C LEU A 265 9.98 -2.06 1.47
N ILE A 266 8.95 -2.72 2.01
CA ILE A 266 8.92 -4.17 2.24
C ILE A 266 7.90 -4.80 1.31
N GLY A 267 8.35 -5.65 0.38
CA GLY A 267 7.47 -6.24 -0.65
C GLY A 267 6.65 -5.18 -1.39
N ALA A 268 7.22 -4.00 -1.65
CA ALA A 268 6.47 -2.86 -2.14
C ALA A 268 6.32 -2.92 -3.68
N PRO A 269 5.09 -2.95 -4.24
CA PRO A 269 4.85 -2.96 -5.68
C PRO A 269 4.99 -1.55 -6.29
N ILE A 270 6.08 -0.84 -5.98
CA ILE A 270 6.37 0.46 -6.61
C ILE A 270 7.09 0.24 -7.93
N ASN A 271 6.77 1.05 -8.94
CA ASN A 271 7.39 0.90 -10.25
C ASN A 271 8.80 1.53 -10.29
N HIS A 272 9.49 1.38 -11.43
CA HIS A 272 10.84 1.92 -11.56
C HIS A 272 10.89 3.46 -11.40
N SER A 273 9.92 4.21 -11.94
CA SER A 273 9.97 5.67 -11.86
C SER A 273 9.87 6.16 -10.43
N LEU A 274 9.01 5.55 -9.60
CA LEU A 274 8.89 5.88 -8.19
C LEU A 274 10.14 5.45 -7.40
N VAL A 275 10.70 4.25 -7.66
CA VAL A 275 11.99 3.84 -7.07
C VAL A 275 13.09 4.86 -7.36
N LYS A 276 13.18 5.32 -8.61
CA LYS A 276 14.18 6.32 -9.03
C LYS A 276 13.93 7.66 -8.35
N ALA A 277 12.68 8.10 -8.28
CA ALA A 277 12.31 9.35 -7.62
C ALA A 277 12.73 9.35 -6.15
N VAL A 278 12.35 8.33 -5.38
CA VAL A 278 12.68 8.29 -3.94
C VAL A 278 14.17 8.16 -3.67
N LYS A 279 14.92 7.43 -4.51
CA LYS A 279 16.37 7.27 -4.36
C LYS A 279 17.18 8.50 -4.76
N SER A 280 16.64 9.35 -5.63
CA SER A 280 17.35 10.53 -6.16
C SER A 280 16.98 11.84 -5.46
N HIS A 281 15.93 11.84 -4.64
CA HIS A 281 15.47 13.04 -3.97
C HIS A 281 16.41 13.44 -2.82
N THR A 282 16.94 14.66 -2.84
CA THR A 282 17.97 15.14 -1.89
C THR A 282 17.53 15.18 -0.42
N ASN A 283 16.22 15.31 -0.17
CA ASN A 283 15.63 15.28 1.17
C ASN A 283 15.23 13.87 1.67
N ILE A 284 15.38 12.82 0.86
CA ILE A 284 15.20 11.43 1.30
C ILE A 284 16.60 10.82 1.45
N LYS A 285 17.05 10.61 2.70
CA LYS A 285 18.47 10.34 2.97
C LYS A 285 18.85 8.88 2.74
N ASN A 286 17.97 7.96 3.15
CA ASN A 286 18.20 6.54 3.05
C ASN A 286 16.95 5.83 2.55
N VAL A 287 17.10 4.97 1.53
CA VAL A 287 16.02 4.14 0.99
C VAL A 287 16.41 2.67 1.12
N ILE A 288 15.72 1.96 2.01
CA ILE A 288 15.93 0.53 2.27
C ILE A 288 14.82 -0.25 1.54
N ILE A 289 15.20 -1.05 0.56
CA ILE A 289 14.28 -1.92 -0.17
C ILE A 289 14.47 -3.36 0.30
N MET A 290 13.38 -4.00 0.70
CA MET A 290 13.33 -5.37 1.19
C MET A 290 12.32 -6.17 0.36
N ASP A 291 12.76 -6.67 -0.79
CA ASP A 291 11.98 -7.61 -1.58
C ASP A 291 11.88 -8.97 -0.86
N LEU A 292 10.73 -9.63 -0.94
CA LEU A 292 10.45 -10.88 -0.24
C LEU A 292 10.67 -12.13 -1.11
N LYS A 293 11.67 -12.07 -2.00
CA LYS A 293 11.98 -13.12 -2.98
C LYS A 293 12.28 -14.47 -2.32
N GLU A 294 12.96 -14.47 -1.18
CA GLU A 294 13.27 -15.68 -0.41
C GLU A 294 12.00 -16.33 0.19
N GLN A 295 10.94 -15.54 0.39
CA GLN A 295 9.63 -16.02 0.86
C GLN A 295 8.73 -16.46 -0.31
N GLY A 296 9.17 -16.23 -1.55
CA GLY A 296 8.45 -16.54 -2.78
C GLY A 296 7.57 -15.41 -3.30
N ASP A 297 7.70 -14.18 -2.79
CA ASP A 297 6.91 -13.04 -3.28
C ASP A 297 7.25 -12.71 -4.74
N PRO A 298 6.27 -12.71 -5.67
CA PRO A 298 6.49 -12.31 -7.05
C PRO A 298 6.59 -10.78 -7.22
N ILE A 299 6.12 -10.00 -6.23
CA ILE A 299 6.20 -8.54 -6.23
C ILE A 299 7.56 -8.08 -5.69
N TYR A 300 8.07 -7.01 -6.29
CA TYR A 300 9.32 -6.37 -5.87
C TYR A 300 9.32 -4.88 -6.23
N ALA A 301 10.21 -4.10 -5.62
CA ALA A 301 10.34 -2.69 -5.95
C ALA A 301 11.06 -2.52 -7.31
N GLY A 302 10.43 -1.78 -8.22
CA GLY A 302 10.86 -1.64 -9.61
C GLY A 302 10.09 -2.53 -10.60
N ILE A 303 9.07 -3.24 -10.13
CA ILE A 303 8.17 -4.09 -10.94
C ILE A 303 7.41 -3.26 -11.98
N SER A 304 7.18 -3.82 -13.16
CA SER A 304 6.28 -3.21 -14.17
C SER A 304 4.81 -3.53 -13.87
N ASP A 305 3.88 -2.74 -14.41
CA ASP A 305 2.45 -3.00 -14.21
C ASP A 305 2.01 -4.32 -14.86
N GLY A 306 2.65 -4.70 -15.97
CA GLY A 306 2.42 -6.00 -16.59
C GLY A 306 2.79 -7.17 -15.69
N GLU A 307 4.00 -7.14 -15.11
CA GLU A 307 4.44 -8.17 -14.15
C GLU A 307 3.55 -8.21 -12.90
N LEU A 308 3.12 -7.04 -12.42
CA LEU A 308 2.20 -6.94 -11.29
C LEU A 308 0.84 -7.61 -11.60
N ILE A 309 0.28 -7.33 -12.79
CA ILE A 309 -0.97 -7.96 -13.26
C ILE A 309 -0.80 -9.48 -13.40
N GLU A 310 0.30 -9.94 -14.00
CA GLU A 310 0.61 -11.36 -14.16
C GLU A 310 0.75 -12.09 -12.81
N SER A 311 1.24 -11.39 -11.79
CA SER A 311 1.41 -11.92 -10.43
C SER A 311 0.09 -12.11 -9.68
N SER A 312 -1.01 -11.50 -10.12
CA SER A 312 -2.30 -11.47 -9.41
C SER A 312 -2.83 -12.86 -9.01
N TRP A 313 -2.70 -13.86 -9.88
CA TRP A 313 -3.14 -15.22 -9.58
C TRP A 313 -2.30 -15.89 -8.49
N GLU A 314 -0.98 -15.73 -8.55
CA GLU A 314 -0.07 -16.26 -7.54
C GLU A 314 -0.32 -15.59 -6.18
N LEU A 315 -0.49 -14.27 -6.16
CA LEU A 315 -0.81 -13.52 -4.93
C LEU A 315 -2.09 -14.02 -4.26
N ALA A 316 -3.14 -14.28 -5.04
CA ALA A 316 -4.39 -14.85 -4.51
C ALA A 316 -4.19 -16.24 -3.86
N LEU A 317 -3.25 -17.05 -4.38
CA LEU A 317 -2.89 -18.34 -3.78
C LEU A 317 -2.00 -18.17 -2.53
N GLN A 318 -1.07 -17.23 -2.55
CA GLN A 318 -0.16 -16.93 -1.45
C GLN A 318 -0.92 -16.40 -0.22
N MET A 319 -1.94 -15.56 -0.44
CA MET A 319 -2.79 -15.01 0.60
C MET A 319 -3.49 -16.09 1.43
N LYS A 320 -4.05 -17.11 0.79
CA LYS A 320 -4.70 -18.25 1.47
C LYS A 320 -3.75 -19.06 2.34
N ARG A 321 -2.45 -18.93 2.12
CA ARG A 321 -1.40 -19.73 2.75
C ARG A 321 -0.52 -18.91 3.71
N GLU A 322 -0.67 -17.58 3.76
CA GLU A 322 0.19 -16.67 4.54
C GLU A 322 1.70 -16.84 4.23
N VAL A 323 2.02 -16.96 2.94
CA VAL A 323 3.39 -17.09 2.41
C VAL A 323 3.67 -16.02 1.35
N GLY A 324 4.91 -15.96 0.83
CA GLY A 324 5.29 -15.01 -0.21
C GLY A 324 5.00 -13.58 0.19
N HIS A 325 4.19 -12.89 -0.61
CA HIS A 325 3.80 -11.51 -0.37
C HIS A 325 3.15 -11.28 0.99
N PHE A 326 2.45 -12.30 1.53
CA PHE A 326 1.68 -12.24 2.77
C PHE A 326 2.47 -12.76 3.99
N TYR A 327 3.80 -12.82 3.90
CA TYR A 327 4.65 -13.39 4.93
C TYR A 327 4.48 -12.76 6.32
N TYR A 328 4.28 -11.43 6.38
CA TYR A 328 4.16 -10.67 7.63
C TYR A 328 2.72 -10.38 8.07
N SER A 329 1.72 -10.71 7.24
CA SER A 329 0.31 -10.36 7.49
C SER A 329 -0.42 -11.33 8.42
N GLY A 330 0.14 -12.51 8.71
CA GLY A 330 -0.51 -13.52 9.55
C GLY A 330 -0.72 -13.04 11.00
N ASN A 331 -1.92 -13.25 11.55
CA ASN A 331 -2.29 -12.88 12.94
C ASN A 331 -2.05 -14.02 13.95
N ASN A 332 -1.11 -14.91 13.66
CA ASN A 332 -0.73 -16.03 14.53
C ASN A 332 0.65 -15.80 15.19
N ASP A 333 1.03 -16.67 16.12
CA ASP A 333 2.30 -16.59 16.84
C ASP A 333 3.52 -16.53 15.90
N LYS A 334 3.46 -17.26 14.79
CA LYS A 334 4.50 -17.24 13.76
C LYS A 334 4.58 -15.89 13.06
N GLY A 335 3.45 -15.27 12.73
CA GLY A 335 3.39 -13.92 12.19
C GLY A 335 3.98 -12.90 13.14
N LYS A 336 3.68 -13.03 14.44
CA LYS A 336 4.26 -12.19 15.50
C LYS A 336 5.78 -12.34 15.59
N GLU A 337 6.29 -13.57 15.65
CA GLU A 337 7.74 -13.86 15.66
C GLU A 337 8.44 -13.23 14.44
N ARG A 338 7.88 -13.40 13.24
CA ARG A 338 8.41 -12.79 12.00
C ARG A 338 8.49 -11.26 12.10
N ARG A 339 7.47 -10.60 12.67
CA ARG A 339 7.46 -9.15 12.88
C ARG A 339 8.50 -8.70 13.91
N GLU A 340 8.70 -9.46 14.98
CA GLU A 340 9.77 -9.21 15.96
C GLU A 340 11.18 -9.35 15.35
N GLU A 341 11.38 -10.37 14.52
CA GLU A 341 12.63 -10.55 13.76
C GLU A 341 12.87 -9.39 12.77
N LEU A 342 11.82 -8.99 12.05
CA LEU A 342 11.87 -7.84 11.14
C LEU A 342 12.23 -6.56 11.89
N ALA A 343 11.60 -6.28 13.03
CA ALA A 343 11.90 -5.12 13.84
C ALA A 343 13.38 -5.07 14.28
N LYS A 344 13.91 -6.20 14.78
CA LYS A 344 15.34 -6.31 15.12
C LYS A 344 16.24 -6.07 13.92
N LYS A 345 15.88 -6.62 12.75
CA LYS A 345 16.61 -6.40 11.49
C LYS A 345 16.62 -4.92 11.10
N LEU A 346 15.51 -4.21 11.25
CA LEU A 346 15.41 -2.77 10.95
C LEU A 346 16.25 -1.93 11.91
N VAL A 347 16.26 -2.25 13.20
CA VAL A 347 17.14 -1.59 14.18
C VAL A 347 18.62 -1.81 13.84
N ASN A 348 18.99 -3.03 13.43
CA ASN A 348 20.35 -3.32 12.96
C ASN A 348 20.74 -2.56 11.68
N LEU A 349 19.75 -2.12 10.89
CA LEU A 349 19.95 -1.25 9.72
C LEU A 349 19.97 0.24 10.09
N GLY A 350 19.84 0.58 11.37
CA GLY A 350 19.96 1.95 11.89
C GLY A 350 18.64 2.68 12.12
N ILE A 351 17.49 1.99 12.07
CA ILE A 351 16.19 2.58 12.43
C ILE A 351 16.10 2.70 13.96
N LYS A 352 15.71 3.88 14.48
CA LYS A 352 15.72 4.21 15.91
C LYS A 352 14.40 4.74 16.42
#